data_AF-A0AAW0GQI6-F1
#
_entry.id   AF-A0AAW0GQI6-F1
#
_cell.length_a   1.000
_cell.length_b   1.000
_cell.length_c   1.000
_cell.angle_alpha   90.00
_cell.angle_beta   90.00
_cell.angle_gamma   90.00
#
_symmetry.space_group_name_H-M   'P 1'
#
loop_
_entity.id
_entity.type
_entity.pdbx_description
1 polymer ?
#
loop_
_entity_poly.entity_id
_entity_poly.type
_entity_poly.pdbx_seq_one_letter_code
_entity_poly.pdbx_strand_id
1 'polypeptide(L)'
;MSPRALSPRVAILTRGFVVNLIVPISLVWIGSRLLDALGYHKRTWLLVLTQVASIPVFAAARTWFQLWTIDRRAARSGGVLPPRYVGHGIGDIGTLKDFMEIHWKTGYLGDGLSDVLTTHGPTFDLRVMWEHSIITTDANIIKTVLATDFPNWVKGDVFQEYMYSVLGTGVFNSDGQFILSQVLTCRLSHILFVNN
;
A
#
# COMPACT_ATOMS: atom_id res chain seq x y z
N MET A 1 14.65 -20.13 -24.11
CA MET A 1 13.49 -19.27 -24.39
C MET A 1 13.01 -18.73 -23.05
N SER A 2 13.50 -17.54 -22.66
CA SER A 2 13.18 -16.94 -21.36
C SER A 2 11.69 -16.57 -21.33
N PRO A 3 10.90 -16.96 -20.32
CA PRO A 3 9.49 -16.60 -20.25
C PRO A 3 9.39 -15.07 -20.27
N ARG A 4 8.54 -14.54 -21.17
CA ARG A 4 8.29 -13.10 -21.30
C ARG A 4 7.96 -12.55 -19.92
N ALA A 5 8.90 -11.80 -19.32
CA ALA A 5 8.69 -11.15 -18.05
C ALA A 5 7.51 -10.19 -18.22
N LEU A 6 6.39 -10.51 -17.58
CA LEU A 6 5.29 -9.58 -17.40
C LEU A 6 5.89 -8.30 -16.81
N SER A 7 5.52 -7.14 -17.37
CA SER A 7 5.96 -5.87 -16.79
C SER A 7 5.55 -5.85 -15.30
N PRO A 8 6.38 -5.28 -14.40
CA PRO A 8 6.09 -5.23 -12.98
C PRO A 8 4.65 -4.76 -12.68
N ARG A 9 4.17 -3.83 -13.51
CA ARG A 9 2.79 -3.32 -13.56
C ARG A 9 1.71 -4.38 -13.61
N VAL A 10 1.85 -5.29 -14.56
CA VAL A 10 0.87 -6.36 -14.71
C VAL A 10 1.06 -7.38 -13.59
N ALA A 11 2.27 -7.59 -13.08
CA ALA A 11 2.55 -8.54 -12.02
C ALA A 11 1.90 -8.16 -10.68
N ILE A 12 1.97 -6.88 -10.26
CA ILE A 12 1.37 -6.44 -9.00
C ILE A 12 -0.16 -6.49 -9.07
N LEU A 13 -0.74 -5.98 -10.16
CA LEU A 13 -2.18 -6.03 -10.39
C LEU A 13 -2.70 -7.47 -10.50
N THR A 14 -2.04 -8.33 -11.29
CA THR A 14 -2.44 -9.73 -11.43
C THR A 14 -2.31 -10.48 -10.13
N ARG A 15 -1.25 -10.28 -9.34
CA ARG A 15 -1.10 -10.91 -8.03
C ARG A 15 -2.22 -10.51 -7.07
N GLY A 16 -2.56 -9.21 -7.01
CA GLY A 16 -3.67 -8.72 -6.18
C GLY A 16 -5.01 -9.33 -6.58
N PHE A 17 -5.31 -9.31 -7.89
CA PHE A 17 -6.56 -9.83 -8.44
C PHE A 17 -6.68 -11.35 -8.27
N VAL A 18 -5.59 -12.08 -8.55
CA VAL A 18 -5.51 -13.54 -8.39
C VAL A 18 -5.76 -13.93 -6.93
N VAL A 19 -5.07 -13.31 -5.98
CA VAL A 19 -5.23 -13.70 -4.57
C VAL A 19 -6.61 -13.32 -4.03
N ASN A 20 -7.14 -12.15 -4.38
CA ASN A 20 -8.43 -11.69 -3.86
C ASN A 20 -9.64 -12.36 -4.52
N LEU A 21 -9.51 -12.94 -5.71
CA LEU A 21 -10.61 -13.64 -6.38
C LEU A 21 -10.49 -15.16 -6.34
N ILE A 22 -9.31 -15.73 -6.66
CA ILE A 22 -9.17 -17.18 -6.79
C ILE A 22 -9.28 -17.87 -5.42
N VAL A 23 -8.71 -17.28 -4.37
CA VAL A 23 -8.75 -17.86 -3.02
C VAL A 23 -10.18 -18.02 -2.51
N PRO A 24 -11.03 -16.96 -2.44
CA PRO A 24 -12.40 -17.14 -1.94
C PRO A 24 -13.26 -18.04 -2.84
N ILE A 25 -13.06 -18.00 -4.17
CA ILE A 25 -13.76 -18.91 -5.10
C ILE A 25 -13.40 -20.36 -4.82
N SER A 26 -12.11 -20.67 -4.68
CA SER A 26 -11.67 -22.04 -4.37
C SER A 26 -12.21 -22.53 -3.02
N LEU A 27 -12.27 -21.65 -2.01
CA LEU A 27 -12.69 -22.00 -0.66
C LEU A 27 -14.19 -22.31 -0.59
N VAL A 28 -15.02 -21.51 -1.27
CA VAL A 28 -16.46 -21.77 -1.41
C VAL A 28 -16.71 -23.02 -2.25
N TRP A 29 -15.94 -23.24 -3.33
CA TRP A 29 -16.07 -24.45 -4.14
C TRP A 29 -15.73 -25.72 -3.36
N ILE A 30 -14.63 -25.73 -2.59
CA ILE A 30 -14.25 -26.84 -1.71
C ILE A 30 -15.30 -27.07 -0.63
N GLY A 31 -15.75 -25.99 0.04
CA GLY A 31 -16.79 -26.06 1.06
C GLY A 31 -18.10 -26.62 0.52
N SER A 32 -18.45 -26.29 -0.73
CA SER A 32 -19.57 -26.90 -1.40
C SER A 32 -19.33 -28.41 -1.56
N ARG A 33 -18.20 -28.87 -2.11
CA ARG A 33 -17.95 -30.32 -2.29
C ARG A 33 -18.02 -31.12 -0.98
N LEU A 34 -17.56 -30.53 0.12
CA LEU A 34 -17.67 -31.15 1.45
C LEU A 34 -19.13 -31.33 1.91
N LEU A 35 -19.97 -30.33 1.69
CA LEU A 35 -21.40 -30.39 2.02
C LEU A 35 -22.16 -31.42 1.17
N ASP A 36 -21.74 -31.68 -0.08
CA ASP A 36 -22.29 -32.79 -0.89
C ASP A 36 -21.89 -34.14 -0.30
N ALA A 37 -20.63 -34.29 0.14
CA ALA A 37 -20.15 -35.52 0.75
C ALA A 37 -20.86 -35.84 2.08
N LEU A 38 -21.36 -34.82 2.77
CA LEU A 38 -22.18 -34.95 3.99
C LEU A 38 -23.67 -35.18 3.70
N GLY A 39 -24.09 -35.26 2.44
CA GLY A 39 -25.46 -35.58 2.04
C GLY A 39 -26.47 -34.45 2.18
N TYR A 40 -26.04 -33.19 2.33
CA TYR A 40 -26.94 -32.05 2.43
C TYR A 40 -27.40 -31.58 1.04
N HIS A 41 -28.72 -31.47 0.83
CA HIS A 41 -29.27 -30.84 -0.37
C HIS A 41 -29.03 -29.34 -0.36
N LYS A 42 -28.36 -28.84 -1.40
CA LYS A 42 -28.05 -27.42 -1.53
C LYS A 42 -28.99 -26.75 -2.52
N ARG A 43 -29.43 -25.54 -2.17
CA ARG A 43 -30.10 -24.67 -3.14
C ARG A 43 -29.04 -23.88 -3.89
N THR A 44 -29.03 -24.00 -5.22
CA THR A 44 -28.02 -23.38 -6.10
C THR A 44 -27.91 -21.86 -5.90
N TRP A 45 -29.03 -21.18 -5.66
CA TRP A 45 -29.03 -19.73 -5.44
C TRP A 45 -28.30 -19.31 -4.16
N LEU A 46 -28.34 -20.11 -3.09
CA LEU A 46 -27.60 -19.83 -1.86
C LEU A 46 -26.09 -19.89 -2.12
N LEU A 47 -25.64 -20.87 -2.91
CA LEU A 47 -24.22 -20.99 -3.28
C LEU A 47 -23.73 -19.79 -4.08
N VAL A 48 -24.52 -19.30 -5.03
CA VAL A 48 -24.17 -18.11 -5.82
C VAL A 48 -24.08 -16.88 -4.93
N LEU A 49 -25.03 -16.69 -4.01
CA LEU A 49 -24.97 -15.56 -3.06
C LEU A 49 -23.76 -15.67 -2.13
N THR A 50 -23.48 -16.84 -1.57
CA THR A 50 -22.29 -17.07 -0.75
C THR A 50 -21.00 -16.81 -1.54
N GLN A 51 -20.97 -17.21 -2.82
CA GLN A 51 -19.82 -16.98 -3.69
C GLN A 51 -19.55 -15.49 -3.92
N VAL A 52 -20.59 -14.71 -4.23
CA VAL A 52 -20.46 -13.26 -4.43
C VAL A 52 -20.09 -12.57 -3.12
N ALA A 53 -20.70 -12.95 -2.00
CA ALA A 53 -20.40 -12.39 -0.68
C ALA A 53 -19.01 -12.78 -0.14
N SER A 54 -18.44 -13.91 -0.57
CA SER A 54 -17.14 -14.37 -0.10
C SER A 54 -15.99 -13.43 -0.48
N ILE A 55 -16.10 -12.74 -1.61
CA ILE A 55 -15.06 -11.82 -2.10
C ILE A 55 -14.89 -10.62 -1.16
N PRO A 56 -15.92 -9.80 -0.88
CA PRO A 56 -15.79 -8.67 0.03
C PRO A 56 -15.48 -9.12 1.47
N VAL A 57 -16.04 -10.26 1.91
CA VAL A 57 -15.74 -10.80 3.25
C VAL A 57 -14.28 -11.21 3.38
N PHE A 58 -13.73 -11.92 2.39
CA PHE A 58 -12.34 -12.33 2.39
C PHE A 58 -11.39 -11.13 2.34
N ALA A 59 -11.68 -10.13 1.50
CA ALA A 59 -10.92 -8.89 1.46
C ALA A 59 -10.94 -8.17 2.81
N ALA A 60 -12.13 -7.98 3.41
CA ALA A 60 -12.26 -7.33 4.72
C ALA A 60 -11.54 -8.11 5.83
N ALA A 61 -11.67 -9.44 5.87
CA ALA A 61 -11.02 -10.30 6.85
C ALA A 61 -9.49 -10.25 6.70
N ARG A 62 -8.98 -10.29 5.46
CA ARG A 62 -7.56 -10.15 5.17
C ARG A 62 -7.03 -8.82 5.67
N THR A 63 -7.70 -7.72 5.33
CA THR A 63 -7.21 -6.41 5.74
C THR A 63 -7.29 -6.24 7.25
N TRP A 64 -8.39 -6.68 7.88
CA TRP A 64 -8.49 -6.70 9.34
C TRP A 64 -7.36 -7.51 10.00
N PHE A 65 -7.02 -8.68 9.45
CA PHE A 65 -5.90 -9.47 9.93
C PHE A 65 -4.55 -8.75 9.76
N GLN A 66 -4.35 -8.04 8.65
CA GLN A 66 -3.16 -7.22 8.44
C GLN A 66 -3.05 -6.10 9.47
N LEU A 67 -4.14 -5.33 9.68
CA LEU A 67 -4.21 -4.28 10.69
C LEU A 67 -3.85 -4.82 12.08
N TRP A 68 -4.48 -5.92 12.47
CA TRP A 68 -4.23 -6.57 13.76
C TRP A 68 -2.79 -7.07 13.90
N THR A 69 -2.21 -7.56 12.81
CA THR A 69 -0.81 -8.03 12.82
C THR A 69 0.15 -6.85 12.98
N ILE A 70 -0.12 -5.71 12.34
CA ILE A 70 0.67 -4.48 12.47
C ILE A 70 0.60 -3.97 13.91
N ASP A 71 -0.60 -3.83 14.47
CA ASP A 71 -0.79 -3.38 15.86
C ASP A 71 -0.03 -4.29 16.85
N ARG A 72 -0.07 -5.60 16.64
CA ARG A 72 0.68 -6.57 17.46
C ARG A 72 2.19 -6.48 17.28
N ARG A 73 2.69 -6.23 16.07
CA ARG A 73 4.13 -6.06 15.81
C ARG A 73 4.65 -4.76 16.40
N ALA A 74 3.87 -3.67 16.33
CA ALA A 74 4.18 -2.41 16.99
C ALA A 74 4.29 -2.62 18.51
N ALA A 75 3.29 -3.26 19.13
CA ALA A 75 3.32 -3.55 20.57
C ALA A 75 4.52 -4.42 20.99
N ARG A 76 4.91 -5.41 20.16
CA ARG A 76 6.08 -6.27 20.45
C ARG A 76 7.43 -5.57 20.32
N SER A 77 7.52 -4.55 19.46
CA SER A 77 8.75 -3.76 19.28
C SER A 77 8.85 -2.59 20.26
N GLY A 78 7.86 -2.42 21.15
CA GLY A 78 7.77 -1.25 22.02
C GLY A 78 7.40 0.04 21.28
N GLY A 79 7.01 -0.07 20.00
CA GLY A 79 6.59 1.06 19.19
C GLY A 79 5.18 1.52 19.55
N VAL A 80 5.00 2.84 19.63
CA VAL A 80 3.69 3.47 19.79
C VAL A 80 3.21 3.91 18.41
N LEU A 81 2.00 3.49 18.03
CA LEU A 81 1.38 3.95 16.79
C LEU A 81 0.94 5.41 16.94
N PRO A 82 1.11 6.24 15.90
CA PRO A 82 0.67 7.63 15.95
C PRO A 82 -0.86 7.73 16.05
N PRO A 83 -1.38 8.87 16.50
CA PRO A 83 -2.82 9.09 16.58
C PRO A 83 -3.47 8.84 15.21
N ARG A 84 -4.56 8.08 15.23
CA ARG A 84 -5.29 7.73 14.01
C ARG A 84 -6.19 8.89 13.60
N TYR A 85 -6.16 9.26 12.32
CA TYR A 85 -7.18 10.09 11.72
C TYR A 85 -8.49 9.29 11.65
N VAL A 86 -9.50 9.74 12.38
CA VAL A 86 -10.80 9.05 12.44
C VAL A 86 -11.62 9.52 11.25
N GLY A 87 -11.66 8.70 10.20
CA GLY A 87 -12.52 8.98 9.07
C GLY A 87 -13.94 8.47 9.23
N HIS A 88 -14.79 8.92 8.31
CA HIS A 88 -16.21 8.61 8.29
C HIS A 88 -16.51 7.42 7.39
N GLY A 89 -17.40 6.52 7.84
CA GLY A 89 -17.93 5.40 7.05
C GLY A 89 -17.12 4.10 7.14
N ILE A 90 -17.53 3.11 6.36
CA ILE A 90 -16.91 1.78 6.35
C ILE A 90 -15.53 1.91 5.67
N GLY A 91 -14.47 1.82 6.48
CA GLY A 91 -13.06 1.87 6.08
C GLY A 91 -12.56 3.19 5.52
N ASP A 92 -12.96 4.30 6.15
CA ASP A 92 -12.42 5.63 5.84
C ASP A 92 -12.73 6.13 4.43
N ILE A 93 -13.72 5.54 3.75
CA ILE A 93 -14.13 5.99 2.41
C ILE A 93 -14.65 7.44 2.45
N GLY A 94 -15.23 7.88 3.57
CA GLY A 94 -15.60 9.29 3.77
C GLY A 94 -14.38 10.20 3.68
N THR A 95 -13.27 9.84 4.34
CA THR A 95 -12.02 10.60 4.28
C THR A 95 -11.45 10.69 2.87
N LEU A 96 -11.52 9.61 2.11
CA LEU A 96 -11.13 9.66 0.70
C LEU A 96 -11.99 10.67 -0.08
N LYS A 97 -13.31 10.70 0.15
CA LYS A 97 -14.20 11.67 -0.48
C LYS A 97 -13.89 13.10 -0.05
N ASP A 98 -13.58 13.32 1.22
CA ASP A 98 -13.23 14.64 1.76
C ASP A 98 -11.93 15.15 1.09
N PHE A 99 -10.89 14.32 1.01
CA PHE A 99 -9.65 14.67 0.31
C PHE A 99 -9.84 14.91 -1.18
N MET A 100 -10.69 14.10 -1.82
CA MET A 100 -11.09 14.31 -3.19
C MET A 100 -11.76 15.68 -3.30
N GLU A 101 -12.85 15.92 -2.58
CA GLU A 101 -13.61 17.18 -2.66
C GLU A 101 -12.74 18.42 -2.42
N ILE A 102 -11.80 18.35 -1.48
CA ILE A 102 -10.80 19.40 -1.26
C ILE A 102 -9.96 19.62 -2.53
N HIS A 103 -9.40 18.56 -3.12
CA HIS A 103 -8.66 18.66 -4.39
C HIS A 103 -9.49 19.28 -5.52
N TRP A 104 -10.78 18.95 -5.64
CA TRP A 104 -11.66 19.56 -6.63
C TRP A 104 -11.91 21.06 -6.37
N LYS A 105 -11.89 21.51 -5.11
CA LYS A 105 -12.15 22.90 -4.71
C LYS A 105 -10.91 23.78 -4.70
N THR A 106 -9.79 23.29 -4.15
CA THR A 106 -8.54 24.04 -3.99
C THR A 106 -7.53 23.76 -5.10
N GLY A 107 -7.68 22.66 -5.82
CA GLY A 107 -6.75 22.21 -6.86
C GLY A 107 -5.50 21.52 -6.33
N TYR A 108 -5.27 21.49 -5.01
CA TYR A 108 -4.07 20.88 -4.42
C TYR A 108 -4.39 20.03 -3.19
N LEU A 109 -3.99 18.75 -3.24
CA LEU A 109 -4.18 17.78 -2.15
C LEU A 109 -3.44 18.19 -0.86
N GLY A 110 -2.33 18.90 -0.99
CA GLY A 110 -1.50 19.30 0.15
C GLY A 110 -2.18 20.29 1.08
N ASP A 111 -3.13 21.09 0.58
CA ASP A 111 -3.85 22.07 1.40
C ASP A 111 -4.75 21.35 2.42
N GLY A 112 -5.44 20.29 1.99
CA GLY A 112 -6.23 19.46 2.90
C GLY A 112 -5.40 18.73 3.95
N LEU A 113 -4.16 18.34 3.59
CA LEU A 113 -3.24 17.72 4.56
C LEU A 113 -2.71 18.72 5.58
N SER A 114 -2.50 19.98 5.20
CA SER A 114 -2.07 21.04 6.11
C SER A 114 -3.07 21.26 7.24
N ASP A 115 -4.38 21.28 6.94
CA ASP A 115 -5.43 21.43 7.94
C ASP A 115 -5.51 20.22 8.89
N VAL A 116 -5.27 19.02 8.36
CA VAL A 116 -5.21 17.80 9.18
C VAL A 116 -4.00 17.83 10.12
N LEU A 117 -2.84 18.28 9.63
CA LEU A 117 -1.61 18.41 10.41
C LEU A 117 -1.73 19.43 11.55
N THR A 118 -2.41 20.56 11.33
CA THR A 118 -2.65 21.55 12.39
C THR A 118 -3.59 21.01 13.47
N THR A 119 -4.53 20.15 13.11
CA THR A 119 -5.53 19.59 14.03
C THR A 119 -5.04 18.36 14.79
N HIS A 120 -4.39 17.42 14.12
CA HIS A 120 -3.99 16.11 14.68
C HIS A 120 -2.54 16.06 15.16
N GLY A 121 -1.77 17.11 14.87
CA GLY A 121 -0.36 17.21 15.20
C GLY A 121 0.56 16.71 14.08
N PRO A 122 1.88 16.70 14.35
CA PRO A 122 2.90 16.53 13.32
C PRO A 122 3.02 15.09 12.80
N THR A 123 2.39 14.08 13.42
CA THR A 123 2.41 12.70 12.92
C THR A 123 1.06 12.04 13.17
N PHE A 124 0.46 11.48 12.12
CA PHE A 124 -0.82 10.78 12.22
C PHE A 124 -0.89 9.58 11.26
N ASP A 125 -1.74 8.61 11.60
CA ASP A 125 -2.04 7.43 10.77
C ASP A 125 -3.33 7.66 9.98
N LEU A 126 -3.22 7.70 8.66
CA LEU A 126 -4.34 7.80 7.73
C LEU A 126 -4.66 6.41 7.18
N ARG A 127 -5.90 5.93 7.36
CA ARG A 127 -6.30 4.56 6.98
C ARG A 127 -7.28 4.50 5.82
N VAL A 128 -6.95 5.15 4.70
CA VAL A 128 -7.80 5.14 3.50
C VAL A 128 -7.93 3.72 2.97
N MET A 129 -9.17 3.25 2.77
CA MET A 129 -9.45 1.90 2.28
C MET A 129 -8.73 0.80 3.08
N TRP A 130 -8.67 0.96 4.42
CA TRP A 130 -8.01 0.05 5.36
C TRP A 130 -6.49 -0.14 5.11
N GLU A 131 -5.87 0.70 4.29
CA GLU A 131 -4.43 0.73 4.09
C GLU A 131 -3.80 1.78 5.02
N HIS A 132 -2.78 1.39 5.78
CA HIS A 132 -2.06 2.32 6.66
C HIS A 132 -1.15 3.24 5.85
N SER A 133 -1.32 4.54 6.04
CA SER A 133 -0.44 5.57 5.52
C SER A 133 -0.08 6.51 6.68
N ILE A 134 1.15 6.37 7.19
CA ILE A 134 1.64 7.26 8.24
C ILE A 134 2.19 8.52 7.58
N ILE A 135 1.66 9.67 7.96
CA ILE A 135 2.10 10.98 7.49
C ILE A 135 2.80 11.66 8.66
N THR A 136 3.99 12.20 8.41
CA THR A 136 4.78 12.92 9.41
C THR A 136 5.41 14.20 8.85
N THR A 137 5.36 15.26 9.63
CA THR A 137 6.10 16.52 9.47
C THR A 137 7.07 16.77 10.62
N ASP A 138 7.23 15.79 11.53
CA ASP A 138 8.19 15.90 12.63
C ASP A 138 9.63 15.85 12.09
N ALA A 139 10.35 16.94 12.26
CA ALA A 139 11.73 17.07 11.81
C ALA A 139 12.67 16.02 12.43
N ASN A 140 12.40 15.53 13.64
CA ASN A 140 13.23 14.51 14.29
C ASN A 140 13.06 13.14 13.63
N ILE A 141 11.81 12.78 13.28
CA ILE A 141 11.51 11.54 12.57
C ILE A 141 12.11 11.60 11.16
N ILE A 142 11.87 12.71 10.45
CA ILE A 142 12.40 12.93 9.09
C ILE A 142 13.93 12.85 9.08
N LYS A 143 14.60 13.50 10.04
CA LYS A 143 16.07 13.42 10.17
C LYS A 143 16.54 11.99 10.44
N THR A 144 15.84 11.26 11.31
CA THR A 144 16.20 9.88 11.64
C THR A 144 16.09 8.98 10.39
N VAL A 145 14.97 9.09 9.67
CA VAL A 145 14.72 8.34 8.43
C VAL A 145 15.74 8.68 7.35
N LEU A 146 16.05 9.97 7.13
CA LEU A 146 16.92 10.38 6.03
C LEU A 146 18.43 10.29 6.33
N ALA A 147 18.84 10.49 7.59
CA ALA A 147 20.25 10.54 7.96
C ALA A 147 20.78 9.23 8.55
N THR A 148 19.97 8.53 9.34
CA THR A 148 20.44 7.38 10.14
C THR A 148 19.90 6.06 9.61
N ASP A 149 18.61 6.01 9.27
CA ASP A 149 17.89 4.75 9.04
C ASP A 149 17.43 4.55 7.59
N PHE A 150 17.92 5.38 6.66
CA PHE A 150 17.49 5.38 5.27
C PHE A 150 17.47 4.00 4.58
N PRO A 151 18.42 3.08 4.82
CA PRO A 151 18.40 1.75 4.20
C PRO A 151 17.17 0.90 4.55
N ASN A 152 16.53 1.15 5.70
CA ASN A 152 15.33 0.43 6.13
C ASN A 152 14.03 1.03 5.56
N TRP A 153 14.08 2.26 5.04
CA TRP A 153 12.94 2.98 4.46
C TRP A 153 13.00 2.98 2.94
N VAL A 154 12.75 1.81 2.35
CA VAL A 154 12.67 1.65 0.89
C VAL A 154 11.39 2.25 0.32
N LYS A 155 11.46 2.80 -0.89
CA LYS A 155 10.26 3.32 -1.59
C LYS A 155 9.32 2.18 -1.95
N GLY A 156 9.88 1.02 -2.29
CA GLY A 156 9.15 -0.20 -2.60
C GLY A 156 8.55 -0.22 -4.02
N ASP A 157 8.23 -1.42 -4.49
CA ASP A 157 7.89 -1.68 -5.89
C ASP A 157 6.68 -0.88 -6.38
N VAL A 158 5.67 -0.70 -5.52
CA VAL A 158 4.42 0.01 -5.88
C VAL A 158 4.69 1.49 -6.18
N PHE A 159 5.43 2.17 -5.30
CA PHE A 159 5.80 3.57 -5.53
C PHE A 159 6.68 3.70 -6.77
N GLN A 160 7.68 2.81 -6.90
CA GLN A 160 8.59 2.82 -8.03
C GLN A 160 7.85 2.68 -9.36
N GLU A 161 6.84 1.82 -9.38
CA GLU A 161 6.02 1.59 -10.55
C GLU A 161 5.13 2.78 -10.91
N TYR A 162 4.44 3.35 -9.93
CA TYR A 162 3.58 4.52 -10.13
C TYR A 162 4.38 5.72 -10.62
N MET A 163 5.58 5.93 -10.09
CA MET A 163 6.43 7.06 -10.45
C MET A 163 7.32 6.80 -11.66
N TYR A 164 7.42 5.57 -12.17
CA TYR A 164 8.32 5.24 -13.28
C TYR A 164 8.12 6.10 -14.54
N SER A 165 6.87 6.46 -14.88
CA SER A 165 6.60 7.28 -16.06
C SER A 165 7.06 8.74 -15.92
N VAL A 166 7.22 9.22 -14.68
CA VAL A 166 7.57 10.62 -14.38
C VAL A 166 9.04 10.72 -13.95
N LEU A 167 9.49 9.84 -13.05
CA LEU A 167 10.81 9.84 -12.43
C LEU A 167 11.79 8.84 -13.07
N GLY A 168 11.33 7.98 -13.99
CA GLY A 168 12.15 6.96 -14.63
C GLY A 168 12.73 5.96 -13.63
N THR A 169 13.96 5.52 -13.85
CA THR A 169 14.74 4.69 -12.90
C THR A 169 15.80 5.52 -12.15
N GLY A 170 15.63 6.84 -12.08
CA GLY A 170 16.62 7.71 -11.45
C GLY A 170 16.71 7.55 -9.93
N VAL A 171 17.55 8.39 -9.32
CA VAL A 171 17.83 8.39 -7.87
C VAL A 171 16.56 8.56 -7.03
N PHE A 172 15.57 9.31 -7.53
CA PHE A 172 14.29 9.50 -6.85
C PHE A 172 13.35 8.31 -6.93
N ASN A 173 13.62 7.34 -7.81
CA ASN A 173 12.77 6.17 -8.04
C ASN A 173 13.46 4.83 -7.83
N SER A 174 14.64 4.85 -7.22
CA SER A 174 15.46 3.65 -6.96
C SER A 174 15.85 3.59 -5.50
N ASP A 175 16.19 2.41 -5.00
CA ASP A 175 16.56 2.21 -3.59
C ASP A 175 18.04 1.80 -3.42
N GLY A 176 18.60 2.15 -2.25
CA GLY A 176 19.91 1.67 -1.76
C GLY A 176 21.07 1.77 -2.76
N GLN A 177 21.70 0.62 -3.05
CA GLN A 177 22.92 0.52 -3.87
C GLN A 177 22.75 1.08 -5.28
N PHE A 178 21.54 1.06 -5.83
CA PHE A 178 21.28 1.58 -7.17
C PHE A 178 21.36 3.12 -7.22
N ILE A 179 21.01 3.80 -6.12
CA ILE A 179 21.26 5.24 -5.98
C ILE A 179 22.76 5.52 -6.01
N LEU A 180 23.54 4.75 -5.23
CA LEU A 180 24.98 4.95 -5.11
C LEU A 180 25.68 4.75 -6.46
N SER A 181 25.32 3.71 -7.22
CA SER A 181 25.91 3.46 -8.54
C SER A 181 25.60 4.59 -9.54
N GLN A 182 24.39 5.14 -9.54
CA GLN A 182 24.02 6.28 -10.39
C GLN A 182 24.76 7.56 -10.02
N VAL A 183 24.86 7.87 -8.72
CA VAL A 183 25.59 9.06 -8.24
C VAL A 183 27.08 8.96 -8.59
N LEU A 184 27.70 7.78 -8.40
CA LEU A 184 29.08 7.56 -8.78
C LEU A 184 29.28 7.68 -10.31
N THR A 185 28.33 7.17 -11.10
CA THR A 185 28.38 7.28 -12.57
C THR A 185 28.30 8.74 -13.02
N CYS A 186 27.39 9.54 -12.44
CA CYS A 186 27.30 10.98 -12.71
C CYS A 186 28.57 11.75 -12.27
N ARG A 187 29.16 11.37 -11.13
CA ARG A 187 30.37 12.04 -10.62
C ARG A 187 31.59 11.70 -11.49
N LEU A 188 31.71 10.44 -11.92
CA LEU A 188 32.78 9.98 -12.81
C LEU A 188 32.67 10.58 -14.21
N SER A 189 31.45 10.66 -14.77
CA SER A 189 31.26 11.30 -16.07
C SER A 189 31.63 12.79 -16.03
N HIS A 190 31.28 13.50 -14.95
CA HIS A 190 31.69 14.90 -14.77
C HIS A 190 33.21 15.06 -14.62
N ILE A 191 33.90 14.16 -13.91
CA ILE A 191 35.36 14.18 -13.77
C ILE A 191 36.05 13.88 -15.12
N LEU A 192 35.51 12.96 -15.91
CA LEU A 192 36.03 12.62 -17.24
C LEU A 192 35.80 13.73 -18.28
N PHE A 193 34.70 14.49 -18.16
CA PHE A 193 34.39 15.61 -19.07
C PHE A 193 35.17 16.89 -18.76
N VAL A 194 35.63 17.08 -17.51
CA VAL A 194 36.41 18.25 -17.09
C VAL A 194 37.92 18.08 -17.34
N ASN A 195 38.39 16.84 -17.49
CA ASN A 195 39.81 16.53 -17.74
C ASN A 195 40.15 16.32 -19.23
N ASN A 196 39.27 16.73 -20.15
CA ASN A 196 39.47 16.68 -21.60
C ASN A 196 39.15 18.06 -22.19
#